data_AF-A0A3E0QPU4-F1
#
_entry.id   AF-A0A3E0QPU4-F1
#
_cell.length_a   1.000
_cell.length_b   1.000
_cell.length_c   1.000
_cell.angle_alpha   90.00
_cell.angle_beta   90.00
_cell.angle_gamma   90.00
#
_symmetry.space_group_name_H-M   'P 1'
#
loop_
_entity.id
_entity.type
_entity.pdbx_description
1 polymer ?
#
loop_
_entity_poly.entity_id
_entity_poly.type
_entity_poly.pdbx_seq_one_letter_code
_entity_poly.pdbx_strand_id
1 'polypeptide(L)' 'TAIWVLIAAQMAITAFTLVTLPVEYDASNRALAWLTDKGMITAQEHDKANDALSWAARTYLVAALASMAQLAYYFSLLRD' A
#
# COMPACT_ATOMS: atom_id res chain seq x y z
N THR A 1 -26.71 14.78 0.47
CA THR A 1 -25.81 15.15 -0.66
C THR A 1 -24.34 15.06 -0.30
N ALA A 2 -23.87 15.66 0.80
CA ALA A 2 -22.46 15.60 1.20
C ALA A 2 -21.92 14.17 1.40
N ILE A 3 -22.71 13.27 2.00
CA ILE A 3 -22.30 11.87 2.22
C ILE A 3 -22.01 11.10 0.93
N TRP A 4 -22.79 11.35 -0.13
CA TRP A 4 -22.56 10.73 -1.44
C TRP A 4 -21.25 11.19 -2.07
N VAL A 5 -20.89 12.47 -1.88
CA VAL A 5 -19.61 13.02 -2.34
C VAL A 5 -18.45 12.37 -1.57
N LEU A 6 -18.58 12.19 -0.25
CA LEU A 6 -17.57 11.52 0.58
C LEU A 6 -17.37 10.06 0.17
N ILE A 7 -18.47 9.33 -0.08
CA ILE A 7 -18.40 7.93 -0.54
C ILE A 7 -17.73 7.85 -1.90
N ALA A 8 -18.10 8.70 -2.86
CA ALA A 8 -17.48 8.71 -4.18
C ALA A 8 -15.97 9.01 -4.12
N ALA A 9 -15.57 9.99 -3.30
CA ALA A 9 -14.15 10.31 -3.08
C ALA A 9 -13.41 9.14 -2.40
N GLN A 10 -13.99 8.54 -1.36
CA GLN A 10 -13.38 7.42 -0.64
C GLN A 10 -13.28 6.17 -1.52
N MET A 11 -14.24 5.93 -2.40
CA MET A 11 -14.18 4.88 -3.42
C MET A 11 -13.00 5.07 -4.37
N ALA A 12 -12.78 6.30 -4.86
CA ALA A 12 -11.63 6.60 -5.72
C ALA A 12 -10.30 6.38 -5.00
N ILE A 13 -10.18 6.82 -3.74
CA ILE A 13 -8.99 6.59 -2.90
C ILE A 13 -8.75 5.09 -2.69
N THR A 14 -9.80 4.35 -2.32
CA THR A 14 -9.72 2.89 -2.06
C THR A 14 -9.35 2.12 -3.32
N ALA A 15 -9.91 2.50 -4.47
CA ALA A 15 -9.54 1.90 -5.75
C ALA A 15 -8.07 2.18 -6.08
N PHE A 16 -7.61 3.42 -5.88
CA PHE A 16 -6.22 3.79 -6.11
C PHE A 16 -5.27 2.98 -5.21
N THR A 17 -5.51 2.92 -3.90
CA THR A 17 -4.65 2.18 -2.95
C THR A 17 -4.61 0.68 -3.24
N LEU A 18 -5.73 0.08 -3.66
CA LEU A 18 -5.78 -1.34 -4.04
C LEU A 18 -5.01 -1.64 -5.33
N VAL A 19 -5.10 -0.74 -6.32
CA VAL A 19 -4.41 -0.91 -7.61
C VAL A 19 -2.90 -0.67 -7.46
N THR A 20 -2.47 0.26 -6.62
CA THR A 20 -1.04 0.54 -6.41
C THR A 20 -0.36 -0.48 -5.51
N LEU A 21 -1.09 -1.12 -4.60
CA LEU A 21 -0.56 -2.15 -3.69
C LEU A 21 0.36 -3.18 -4.38
N PRO A 22 -0.03 -3.88 -5.46
CA PRO A 22 0.85 -4.86 -6.13
C PRO A 22 2.08 -4.21 -6.76
N VAL A 23 1.97 -2.98 -7.26
CA VAL A 23 3.10 -2.24 -7.87
C VAL A 23 4.16 -1.91 -6.82
N GLU A 24 3.76 -1.59 -5.60
CA GLU A 24 4.67 -1.27 -4.50
C GLU A 24 5.45 -2.52 -4.01
N TYR A 25 4.79 -3.69 -3.96
CA TYR A 25 5.48 -4.94 -3.68
C TYR A 25 6.48 -5.33 -4.78
N ASP A 26 6.11 -5.15 -6.05
CA ASP A 26 7.01 -5.38 -7.18
C ASP A 26 8.19 -4.39 -7.16
N ALA A 27 7.94 -3.12 -6.86
CA ALA A 27 8.96 -2.10 -6.74
C ALA A 27 9.99 -2.43 -5.64
N SER A 28 9.54 -2.90 -4.46
CA SER A 28 10.45 -3.36 -3.40
C SER A 28 11.34 -4.52 -3.84
N ASN A 29 10.80 -5.51 -4.55
CA ASN A 29 11.59 -6.64 -5.05
C ASN A 29 12.61 -6.21 -6.11
N ARG A 30 12.19 -5.34 -7.06
CA ARG A 30 13.10 -4.80 -8.08
C ARG A 30 14.19 -3.92 -7.48
N ALA A 31 13.88 -3.16 -6.43
CA ALA A 31 14.84 -2.35 -5.72
C ALA A 31 15.91 -3.23 -5.03
N LEU A 32 15.52 -4.33 -4.38
CA LEU A 32 16.46 -5.27 -3.77
C LEU A 32 17.40 -5.91 -4.81
N ALA A 33 16.83 -6.35 -5.94
CA ALA A 33 17.62 -6.91 -7.04
C ALA A 33 18.62 -5.89 -7.60
N TRP A 34 18.18 -4.63 -7.77
CA TRP A 34 19.04 -3.55 -8.24
C TRP A 34 20.17 -3.21 -7.26
N LEU A 35 19.88 -3.14 -5.95
CA LEU A 35 20.89 -2.90 -4.91
C LEU A 35 21.97 -4.00 -4.90
N THR A 36 21.55 -5.25 -5.11
CA THR A 36 22.44 -6.41 -5.15
C THR A 36 23.29 -6.42 -6.43
N ASP A 37 22.69 -6.19 -7.60
CA ASP A 37 23.39 -6.15 -8.90
C ASP A 37 24.44 -5.04 -8.95
N LYS A 38 24.15 -3.89 -8.34
CA LYS A 38 25.09 -2.75 -8.27
C LYS A 38 26.16 -2.89 -7.20
N GLY A 39 26.15 -3.95 -6.40
CA GLY A 39 27.09 -4.11 -5.28
C GLY A 39 26.94 -3.02 -4.22
N MET A 40 25.74 -2.42 -4.09
CA MET A 40 25.44 -1.37 -3.12
C MET A 40 25.24 -1.92 -1.70
N ILE A 41 25.02 -3.23 -1.57
CA ILE A 41 24.83 -3.94 -0.31
C ILE A 41 25.67 -5.22 -0.30
N THR A 42 26.18 -5.59 0.88
CA THR A 42 26.87 -6.86 1.11
C THR A 42 25.90 -8.02 1.30
N ALA A 43 26.40 -9.26 1.21
CA ALA A 43 25.59 -10.46 1.45
C ALA A 43 24.96 -10.47 2.86
N GLN A 44 25.64 -9.91 3.86
CA GLN A 44 25.15 -9.77 5.22
C GLN A 44 24.06 -8.68 5.36
N GLU A 45 24.04 -7.71 4.46
CA GLU A 45 23.04 -6.62 4.44
C GLU A 45 21.82 -6.95 3.60
N HIS A 46 21.92 -7.93 2.70
CA HIS A 46 20.84 -8.36 1.81
C HIS A 46 19.54 -8.67 2.57
N ASP A 47 19.62 -9.48 3.62
CA ASP A 47 18.43 -9.88 4.40
C ASP A 47 17.80 -8.69 5.13
N LYS A 48 18.63 -7.76 5.63
CA LYS A 48 18.15 -6.54 6.29
C LYS A 48 17.51 -5.57 5.29
N ALA A 49 18.09 -5.43 4.11
CA ALA A 49 17.56 -4.61 3.04
C ALA A 49 16.22 -5.16 2.52
N ASN A 50 16.12 -6.49 2.36
CA ASN A 50 14.88 -7.17 2.02
C ASN A 50 13.79 -6.92 3.06
N ASP A 51 14.11 -7.11 4.34
CA ASP A 51 13.15 -6.88 5.43
C ASP A 51 12.66 -5.42 5.42
N ALA A 52 13.58 -4.46 5.36
CA ALA A 52 13.25 -3.04 5.30
C ALA A 52 12.37 -2.65 4.10
N LEU A 53 12.71 -3.12 2.88
CA LEU A 53 11.92 -2.87 1.66
C LEU A 53 10.54 -3.54 1.72
N SER A 54 10.46 -4.72 2.33
CA SER A 54 9.19 -5.42 2.51
C SER A 54 8.27 -4.71 3.50
N TRP A 55 8.81 -4.17 4.60
CA TRP A 55 8.05 -3.38 5.57
C TRP A 55 7.60 -2.04 4.99
N ALA A 56 8.42 -1.41 4.14
CA ALA A 56 8.03 -0.21 3.42
C ALA A 56 6.78 -0.45 2.54
N ALA A 57 6.77 -1.53 1.74
CA ALA A 57 5.60 -1.88 0.92
C ALA A 57 4.35 -2.19 1.75
N ARG A 58 4.49 -2.77 2.96
CA ARG A 58 3.37 -3.07 3.85
C ARG A 58 2.66 -1.81 4.37
N THR A 59 3.26 -0.62 4.32
CA THR A 59 2.57 0.63 4.67
C THR A 59 1.39 0.90 3.73
N TYR A 60 1.50 0.52 2.46
CA TYR A 60 0.39 0.59 1.50
C TYR A 60 -0.71 -0.42 1.80
N LEU A 61 -0.36 -1.62 2.30
CA LEU A 61 -1.36 -2.59 2.73
C LEU A 61 -2.19 -2.03 3.89
N VAL A 62 -1.54 -1.39 4.87
CA VAL A 62 -2.23 -0.73 5.99
C VAL A 62 -3.13 0.39 5.46
N ALA A 63 -2.65 1.20 4.51
CA ALA A 63 -3.47 2.24 3.88
C ALA A 63 -4.68 1.67 3.12
N ALA A 64 -4.51 0.56 2.39
CA ALA A 64 -5.60 -0.12 1.71
C ALA A 64 -6.66 -0.62 2.70
N LEU A 65 -6.25 -1.31 3.77
CA LEU A 65 -7.16 -1.78 4.82
C LEU A 65 -7.88 -0.62 5.52
N ALA A 66 -7.16 0.46 5.85
CA ALA A 66 -7.75 1.65 6.45
C ALA A 66 -8.78 2.30 5.52
N SER A 67 -8.47 2.40 4.22
CA SER A 67 -9.38 2.97 3.23
C SER A 67 -10.66 2.14 3.06
N MET A 68 -10.55 0.80 3.12
CA MET A 68 -11.69 -0.11 3.09
C MET A 68 -12.54 -0.01 4.36
N ALA A 69 -11.90 0.06 5.54
CA ALA A 69 -12.61 0.22 6.80
C ALA A 69 -13.40 1.54 6.86
N GLN A 70 -12.78 2.64 6.39
CA GLN A 70 -13.43 3.94 6.30
C GLN A 70 -14.59 3.93 5.31
N LEU A 71 -14.42 3.27 4.16
CA LEU A 71 -15.49 3.11 3.18
C LEU A 71 -16.67 2.31 3.76
N ALA A 72 -16.41 1.21 4.46
CA ALA A 72 -17.42 0.41 5.14
C ALA A 72 -18.18 1.23 6.20
N TYR A 73 -17.47 2.09 6.94
CA TYR A 73 -18.07 3.01 7.90
C TYR A 73 -19.01 4.04 7.24
N TYR A 74 -18.64 4.60 6.09
CA TYR A 74 -19.56 5.50 5.37
C TYR A 74 -20.79 4.78 4.83
N PHE A 75 -20.65 3.53 4.39
CA PHE A 75 -21.81 2.72 4.01
C PHE A 75 -22.70 2.34 5.20
N SER A 76 -22.16 2.07 6.39
CA SER A 76 -22.99 1.79 7.57
C SER A 76 -23.82 3.01 7.97
N LEU A 77 -23.28 4.22 7.81
CA LEU A 77 -23.99 5.47 8.10
C LEU A 77 -25.17 5.75 7.15
N LEU A 78 -25.25 5.08 5.99
CA LEU A 78 -26.42 5.16 5.10
C LEU A 78 -27.59 4.28 5.54
N ARG A 79 -27.34 3.32 6.45
CA ARG A 79 -28.34 2.37 6.93
C ARG A 79 -29.12 2.89 8.13
N ASP A 80 -28.57 3.88 8.84
CA ASP A 80 -29.21 4.60 9.94
C ASP A 80 -30.01 5.82 9.42
#